data_AF-A0AAV3SAY6-F1
#
_entry.id   AF-A0AAV3SAY6-F1
#
_cell.length_a   1.000
_cell.length_b   1.000
_cell.length_c   1.000
_cell.angle_alpha   90.00
_cell.angle_beta   90.00
_cell.angle_gamma   90.00
#
_symmetry.space_group_name_H-M   'P 1'
#
loop_
_entity.id
_entity.type
_entity.pdbx_description
1 polymer ?
#
loop_
_entity_poly.entity_id
_entity_poly.type
_entity_poly.pdbx_seq_one_letter_code
_entity_poly.pdbx_strand_id
1 'polypeptide(L)'
;MCAESALPTVTRDAILRKWVRQPPTTPLIQQLRDEERQRALAELDGGRVLDLASEANVTRGVSADSLTRVDFSDDASSYASETIGDAVDEYQSADPERPTLPFADDAFDAAVSIGPYDWKFLDVESLTAEVGRVLDDGGKFVFSVPTPRSPYAANGWPDNHYYEPREALSLLAPDWRLLDADLVFQYPYYVHMALNALPANLQEPFVGAAERASDELTARERWDDASYLVLAAEPLDYRGYLDDALDCLFRPVDENGFWDMEDEKILRGLDYEIASDDENPEFEWTPDDRELWRYAPFGLMGALQWRVSALGTDRYDDELRSTLDYFADEIESGTLSAMPSYGIGPLVCAFSLAAEVFDATHERVAWELFEHSRERFDFTHAEDSLLAYGWSYLAERESGSVVREALSEALALMNDRLTPDGLFVFDNHTTRRHQNQMYSCWGFARAIEVTGQTGYLENVERVLERTVDERMRDDGAFVWEDEVSSIRRARRSATKRLGFRPPYWDFLYECHQTFFVNAVAHYEAAGGERDFDRELSRAMAWIYGDSSRGDLVELSELGVPMRFLTVDDRLDVDDQMYKGSYEIGSYLMALTNLLAEP
;
A
#
# COMPACT_ATOMS: atom_id res chain seq x y z
N MET A 1 -42.62 -12.30 -46.44
CA MET A 1 -42.41 -12.30 -44.98
C MET A 1 -41.39 -13.39 -44.70
N CYS A 2 -40.11 -13.04 -44.77
CA CYS A 2 -39.03 -13.90 -44.27
C CYS A 2 -38.76 -13.46 -42.84
N ALA A 3 -38.89 -14.39 -41.90
CA ALA A 3 -38.59 -14.17 -40.50
C ALA A 3 -37.07 -13.98 -40.34
N GLU A 4 -36.68 -12.87 -39.73
CA GLU A 4 -35.36 -12.72 -39.14
C GLU A 4 -35.25 -13.71 -37.97
N SER A 5 -34.35 -14.67 -38.14
CA SER A 5 -33.87 -15.55 -37.07
C SER A 5 -33.03 -14.69 -36.13
N ALA A 6 -33.63 -14.16 -35.06
CA ALA A 6 -32.88 -13.67 -33.91
C ALA A 6 -32.15 -14.87 -33.29
N LEU A 7 -30.82 -14.86 -33.33
CA LEU A 7 -29.99 -15.79 -32.56
C LEU A 7 -30.36 -15.61 -31.07
N PRO A 8 -30.52 -16.69 -30.29
CA PRO A 8 -30.87 -16.56 -28.89
C PRO A 8 -29.71 -15.89 -28.14
N THR A 9 -30.01 -14.78 -27.46
CA THR A 9 -29.11 -14.17 -26.48
C THR A 9 -28.82 -15.22 -25.41
N VAL A 10 -27.55 -15.62 -25.25
CA VAL A 10 -27.15 -16.54 -24.18
C VAL A 10 -27.38 -15.80 -22.85
N THR A 11 -28.10 -16.42 -21.92
CA THR A 11 -28.33 -15.82 -20.59
C THR A 11 -27.09 -15.96 -19.71
N ARG A 12 -26.90 -15.04 -18.76
CA ARG A 12 -25.80 -15.07 -17.77
C ARG A 12 -25.69 -16.43 -17.08
N ASP A 13 -26.79 -16.99 -16.59
CA ASP A 13 -26.80 -18.30 -15.92
C ASP A 13 -26.36 -19.44 -16.84
N ALA A 14 -26.63 -19.33 -18.15
CA ALA A 14 -26.15 -20.32 -19.11
C ALA A 14 -24.63 -20.22 -19.34
N ILE A 15 -24.05 -19.01 -19.24
CA ILE A 15 -22.58 -18.81 -19.26
C ILE A 15 -21.96 -19.44 -18.01
N LEU A 16 -22.45 -19.06 -16.83
CA LEU A 16 -21.97 -19.56 -15.53
C LEU A 16 -22.06 -21.09 -15.45
N ARG A 17 -23.23 -21.66 -15.79
CA ARG A 17 -23.40 -23.12 -15.81
C ARG A 17 -22.48 -23.82 -16.82
N LYS A 18 -22.25 -23.22 -17.99
CA LYS A 18 -21.33 -23.76 -19.01
C LYS A 18 -19.88 -23.70 -18.53
N TRP A 19 -19.52 -22.71 -17.72
CA TRP A 19 -18.17 -22.54 -17.19
C TRP A 19 -17.77 -23.68 -16.24
N VAL A 20 -18.68 -24.10 -15.34
CA VAL A 20 -18.48 -25.19 -14.38
C VAL A 20 -17.81 -26.41 -15.01
N ARG A 21 -18.22 -26.79 -16.22
CA ARG A 21 -17.65 -27.93 -16.93
C ARG A 21 -17.28 -27.59 -18.35
N GLN A 22 -15.99 -27.50 -18.61
CA GLN A 22 -15.49 -27.33 -19.96
C GLN A 22 -15.08 -28.68 -20.56
N PRO A 23 -15.74 -29.14 -21.65
CA PRO A 23 -15.35 -30.40 -22.29
C PRO A 23 -13.94 -30.28 -22.89
N PRO A 24 -13.22 -31.41 -23.04
CA PRO A 24 -11.94 -31.45 -23.74
C PRO A 24 -12.06 -30.83 -25.13
N THR A 25 -11.02 -30.09 -25.52
CA THR A 25 -10.97 -29.32 -26.76
C THR A 25 -9.68 -29.64 -27.53
N THR A 26 -9.38 -28.90 -28.60
CA THR A 26 -8.12 -29.06 -29.35
C THR A 26 -6.92 -28.86 -28.44
N PRO A 27 -5.80 -29.59 -28.65
CA PRO A 27 -4.61 -29.50 -27.79
C PRO A 27 -4.14 -28.07 -27.50
N LEU A 28 -4.16 -27.18 -28.49
CA LEU A 28 -3.73 -25.79 -28.30
C LEU A 28 -4.66 -24.92 -27.44
N ILE A 29 -5.98 -25.19 -27.44
CA ILE A 29 -6.89 -24.50 -26.52
C ILE A 29 -6.82 -25.16 -25.14
N GLN A 30 -6.65 -26.48 -25.10
CA GLN A 30 -6.50 -27.21 -23.85
C GLN A 30 -5.21 -26.83 -23.10
N GLN A 31 -4.13 -26.51 -23.83
CA GLN A 31 -2.86 -26.06 -23.25
C GLN A 31 -3.03 -24.84 -22.34
N LEU A 32 -3.79 -23.82 -22.73
CA LEU A 32 -4.05 -22.67 -21.85
C LEU A 32 -4.68 -23.09 -20.53
N ARG A 33 -5.76 -23.87 -20.61
CA ARG A 33 -6.48 -24.35 -19.42
C ARG A 33 -5.60 -25.22 -18.52
N ASP A 34 -4.73 -26.00 -19.13
CA ASP A 34 -3.79 -26.85 -18.42
C ASP A 34 -2.69 -26.03 -17.75
N GLU A 35 -2.15 -25.00 -18.40
CA GLU A 35 -1.17 -24.07 -17.84
C GLU A 35 -1.75 -23.25 -16.69
N GLU A 36 -2.89 -22.57 -16.87
CA GLU A 36 -3.53 -21.78 -15.81
C GLU A 36 -3.78 -22.64 -14.57
N ARG A 37 -4.34 -23.84 -14.78
CA ARG A 37 -4.57 -24.80 -13.69
C ARG A 37 -3.27 -25.25 -13.03
N GLN A 38 -2.27 -25.66 -13.80
CA GLN A 38 -1.03 -26.21 -13.23
C GLN A 38 -0.28 -25.17 -12.41
N ARG A 39 -0.19 -23.94 -12.94
CA ARG A 39 0.43 -22.79 -12.27
C ARG A 39 -0.34 -22.40 -11.02
N ALA A 40 -1.65 -22.24 -11.13
CA ALA A 40 -2.48 -21.90 -9.97
C ALA A 40 -2.41 -22.94 -8.83
N LEU A 41 -2.44 -24.23 -9.18
CA LEU A 41 -2.35 -25.30 -8.18
C LEU A 41 -0.94 -25.47 -7.60
N ALA A 42 0.11 -24.99 -8.28
CA ALA A 42 1.47 -25.00 -7.76
C ALA A 42 1.65 -23.95 -6.66
N GLU A 43 0.92 -22.83 -6.75
CA GLU A 43 0.98 -21.73 -5.80
C GLU A 43 0.12 -21.94 -4.53
N LEU A 44 -0.87 -22.83 -4.54
CA LEU A 44 -1.76 -23.01 -3.39
C LEU A 44 -1.13 -23.88 -2.27
N ASP A 45 -1.14 -23.36 -1.04
CA ASP A 45 -0.52 -24.00 0.14
C ASP A 45 -1.45 -24.97 0.92
N GLY A 46 -2.72 -25.09 0.51
CA GLY A 46 -3.69 -26.04 1.09
C GLY A 46 -4.50 -25.49 2.26
N GLY A 47 -4.85 -26.33 3.25
CA GLY A 47 -5.66 -25.94 4.41
C GLY A 47 -7.16 -25.85 4.12
N ARG A 48 -7.83 -24.83 4.68
CA ARG A 48 -9.23 -24.45 4.39
C ARG A 48 -9.25 -23.60 3.12
N VAL A 49 -9.59 -24.21 1.98
CA VAL A 49 -9.53 -23.53 0.68
C VAL A 49 -10.91 -23.10 0.20
N LEU A 50 -11.00 -21.87 -0.30
CA LEU A 50 -12.14 -21.33 -1.00
C LEU A 50 -11.93 -21.38 -2.52
N ASP A 51 -12.75 -22.12 -3.26
CA ASP A 51 -12.80 -22.07 -4.72
C ASP A 51 -13.93 -21.15 -5.20
N LEU A 52 -13.57 -20.08 -5.88
CA LEU A 52 -14.48 -19.12 -6.48
C LEU A 52 -14.71 -19.53 -7.92
N ALA A 53 -15.77 -20.29 -8.17
CA ALA A 53 -16.30 -20.61 -9.49
C ALA A 53 -15.28 -21.13 -10.54
N SER A 54 -14.14 -21.71 -10.14
CA SER A 54 -13.15 -22.23 -11.09
C SER A 54 -13.72 -23.35 -11.96
N GLU A 55 -13.06 -23.70 -13.07
CA GLU A 55 -13.48 -24.89 -13.84
C GLU A 55 -13.31 -26.18 -13.00
N ALA A 56 -14.21 -27.15 -13.17
CA ALA A 56 -14.25 -28.35 -12.33
C ALA A 56 -12.94 -29.15 -12.20
N ASN A 57 -12.00 -29.10 -13.15
CA ASN A 57 -10.71 -29.78 -13.04
C ASN A 57 -9.67 -28.97 -12.26
N VAL A 58 -9.85 -27.66 -12.10
CA VAL A 58 -9.11 -26.85 -11.13
C VAL A 58 -9.56 -27.25 -9.74
N THR A 59 -10.87 -27.20 -9.46
CA THR A 59 -11.47 -27.58 -8.17
C THR A 59 -11.04 -28.98 -7.72
N ARG A 60 -11.15 -29.98 -8.60
CA ARG A 60 -10.74 -31.35 -8.27
C ARG A 60 -9.23 -31.53 -8.07
N GLY A 61 -8.43 -30.58 -8.55
CA GLY A 61 -6.98 -30.57 -8.41
C GLY A 61 -6.50 -29.89 -7.13
N VAL A 62 -7.37 -29.14 -6.44
CA VAL A 62 -7.03 -28.48 -5.17
C VAL A 62 -6.75 -29.53 -4.11
N SER A 63 -5.58 -29.42 -3.47
CA SER A 63 -5.21 -30.21 -2.30
C SER A 63 -5.52 -29.39 -1.04
N ALA A 64 -6.60 -29.74 -0.34
CA ALA A 64 -7.08 -29.01 0.83
C ALA A 64 -7.49 -29.97 1.95
N ASP A 65 -7.43 -29.49 3.19
CA ASP A 65 -8.02 -30.18 4.35
C ASP A 65 -9.55 -30.06 4.34
N SER A 66 -10.06 -28.91 3.85
CA SER A 66 -11.47 -28.70 3.52
C SER A 66 -11.60 -27.76 2.33
N LEU A 67 -12.50 -28.06 1.40
CA LEU A 67 -12.74 -27.26 0.20
C LEU A 67 -14.18 -26.76 0.16
N THR A 68 -14.36 -25.45 0.17
CA THR A 68 -15.66 -24.80 -0.04
C THR A 68 -15.67 -24.16 -1.42
N ARG A 69 -16.77 -24.30 -2.16
CA ARG A 69 -16.93 -23.68 -3.48
C ARG A 69 -18.08 -22.67 -3.48
N VAL A 70 -17.83 -21.48 -4.02
CA VAL A 70 -18.85 -20.47 -4.29
C VAL A 70 -18.99 -20.30 -5.81
N ASP A 71 -20.20 -20.43 -6.32
CA ASP A 71 -20.54 -20.12 -7.71
C ASP A 71 -21.45 -18.89 -7.80
N PHE A 72 -21.37 -18.11 -8.89
CA PHE A 72 -22.14 -16.86 -9.00
C PHE A 72 -23.60 -17.03 -9.49
N SER A 73 -24.17 -18.22 -9.31
CA SER A 73 -25.61 -18.47 -9.41
C SER A 73 -25.99 -19.81 -8.76
N ASP A 74 -27.21 -19.90 -8.24
CA ASP A 74 -27.74 -21.14 -7.66
C ASP A 74 -27.73 -22.30 -8.67
N ASP A 75 -28.04 -22.00 -9.93
CA ASP A 75 -28.05 -22.97 -11.03
C ASP A 75 -26.64 -23.49 -11.34
N ALA A 76 -25.61 -22.64 -11.29
CA ALA A 76 -24.23 -23.04 -11.48
C ALA A 76 -23.71 -23.86 -10.28
N SER A 77 -24.00 -23.41 -9.06
CA SER A 77 -23.64 -24.11 -7.81
C SER A 77 -24.27 -25.52 -7.75
N SER A 78 -25.56 -25.62 -8.08
CA SER A 78 -26.27 -26.91 -8.16
C SER A 78 -25.64 -27.83 -9.21
N TYR A 79 -25.29 -27.29 -10.38
CA TYR A 79 -24.65 -28.06 -11.45
C TYR A 79 -23.21 -28.47 -11.12
N ALA A 80 -22.48 -27.64 -10.36
CA ALA A 80 -21.15 -27.95 -9.83
C ALA A 80 -21.24 -29.10 -8.83
N SER A 81 -22.20 -29.08 -7.91
CA SER A 81 -22.45 -30.18 -6.96
C SER A 81 -22.72 -31.51 -7.67
N GLU A 82 -23.54 -31.51 -8.75
CA GLU A 82 -23.78 -32.71 -9.57
C GLU A 82 -22.52 -33.19 -10.33
N THR A 83 -21.65 -32.27 -10.73
CA THR A 83 -20.52 -32.55 -11.62
C THR A 83 -19.24 -32.92 -10.87
N ILE A 84 -18.97 -32.23 -9.77
CA ILE A 84 -17.73 -32.33 -8.98
C ILE A 84 -17.94 -33.31 -7.83
N GLY A 85 -19.10 -33.26 -7.16
CA GLY A 85 -19.49 -34.19 -6.08
C GLY A 85 -18.64 -34.02 -4.82
N ASP A 86 -18.36 -35.14 -4.15
CA ASP A 86 -17.71 -35.19 -2.82
C ASP A 86 -16.24 -34.72 -2.79
N ALA A 87 -15.74 -34.10 -3.87
CA ALA A 87 -14.44 -33.43 -3.86
C ALA A 87 -14.51 -32.03 -3.20
N VAL A 88 -15.71 -31.50 -2.95
CA VAL A 88 -15.98 -30.24 -2.28
C VAL A 88 -16.88 -30.54 -1.08
N ASP A 89 -16.56 -29.97 0.08
CA ASP A 89 -17.30 -30.17 1.33
C ASP A 89 -18.59 -29.35 1.37
N GLU A 90 -18.55 -28.13 0.83
CA GLU A 90 -19.67 -27.19 0.86
C GLU A 90 -19.79 -26.40 -0.46
N TYR A 91 -21.02 -26.29 -0.95
CA TYR A 91 -21.37 -25.50 -2.14
C TYR A 91 -22.25 -24.33 -1.74
N GLN A 92 -21.85 -23.14 -2.14
CA GLN A 92 -22.55 -21.89 -1.90
C GLN A 92 -22.73 -21.11 -3.20
N SER A 93 -23.51 -20.03 -3.14
CA SER A 93 -23.67 -19.09 -4.23
C SER A 93 -23.61 -17.63 -3.76
N ALA A 94 -23.17 -16.74 -4.66
CA ALA A 94 -23.11 -15.30 -4.44
C ALA A 94 -23.63 -14.53 -5.66
N ASP A 95 -24.06 -13.29 -5.47
CA ASP A 95 -24.45 -12.40 -6.58
C ASP A 95 -23.18 -11.87 -7.29
N PRO A 96 -22.99 -12.10 -8.61
CA PRO A 96 -21.81 -11.60 -9.29
C PRO A 96 -21.74 -10.08 -9.39
N GLU A 97 -22.86 -9.37 -9.35
CA GLU A 97 -22.86 -7.90 -9.49
C GLU A 97 -22.63 -7.19 -8.16
N ARG A 98 -22.75 -7.91 -7.03
CA ARG A 98 -22.55 -7.45 -5.66
C ARG A 98 -22.11 -8.63 -4.79
N PRO A 99 -20.90 -9.16 -5.01
CA PRO A 99 -20.44 -10.33 -4.30
C PRO A 99 -20.38 -10.01 -2.81
N THR A 100 -21.01 -10.87 -2.01
CA THR A 100 -20.86 -10.89 -0.56
C THR A 100 -20.71 -12.35 -0.18
N LEU A 101 -19.54 -12.71 0.31
CA LEU A 101 -19.21 -14.08 0.65
C LEU A 101 -19.84 -14.40 2.01
N PRO A 102 -20.63 -15.49 2.13
CA PRO A 102 -21.41 -15.79 3.32
C PRO A 102 -20.57 -16.41 4.45
N PHE A 103 -19.35 -15.93 4.63
CA PHE A 103 -18.38 -16.44 5.60
C PHE A 103 -17.92 -15.32 6.53
N ALA A 104 -17.52 -15.72 7.74
CA ALA A 104 -16.87 -14.82 8.68
C ALA A 104 -15.50 -14.38 8.13
N ASP A 105 -14.95 -13.36 8.74
CA ASP A 105 -13.56 -12.95 8.52
C ASP A 105 -12.63 -14.11 8.90
N ASP A 106 -11.49 -14.24 8.23
CA ASP A 106 -10.44 -15.25 8.50
C ASP A 106 -10.91 -16.72 8.40
N ALA A 107 -11.95 -16.96 7.61
CA ALA A 107 -12.57 -18.27 7.45
C ALA A 107 -11.71 -19.27 6.66
N PHE A 108 -10.80 -18.80 5.80
CA PHE A 108 -10.01 -19.61 4.87
C PHE A 108 -8.52 -19.31 4.95
N ASP A 109 -7.71 -20.32 4.67
CA ASP A 109 -6.25 -20.21 4.63
C ASP A 109 -5.76 -19.93 3.19
N ALA A 110 -6.58 -20.22 2.18
CA ALA A 110 -6.29 -19.87 0.79
C ALA A 110 -7.57 -19.76 -0.05
N ALA A 111 -7.48 -19.04 -1.17
CA ALA A 111 -8.55 -18.90 -2.15
C ALA A 111 -8.02 -19.09 -3.58
N VAL A 112 -8.87 -19.60 -4.48
CA VAL A 112 -8.55 -19.79 -5.89
C VAL A 112 -9.69 -19.37 -6.81
N SER A 113 -9.37 -18.65 -7.89
CA SER A 113 -10.33 -18.17 -8.89
C SER A 113 -9.74 -18.21 -10.31
N ILE A 114 -9.91 -19.32 -11.04
CA ILE A 114 -9.32 -19.47 -12.38
C ILE A 114 -10.37 -19.29 -13.46
N GLY A 115 -10.34 -18.09 -14.07
CA GLY A 115 -11.17 -17.61 -15.18
C GLY A 115 -12.47 -16.82 -14.88
N PRO A 116 -13.04 -16.78 -13.65
CA PRO A 116 -14.18 -15.90 -13.36
C PRO A 116 -13.89 -14.41 -13.53
N TYR A 117 -12.67 -13.97 -13.24
CA TYR A 117 -12.27 -12.56 -13.36
C TYR A 117 -12.32 -12.08 -14.81
N ASP A 118 -12.41 -12.99 -15.78
CA ASP A 118 -12.72 -12.66 -17.16
C ASP A 118 -14.10 -12.00 -17.34
N TRP A 119 -15.08 -12.17 -16.46
CA TRP A 119 -16.48 -11.80 -16.75
C TRP A 119 -16.80 -10.33 -16.51
N LYS A 120 -17.30 -9.63 -17.53
CA LYS A 120 -17.70 -8.20 -17.43
C LYS A 120 -18.85 -7.90 -16.46
N PHE A 121 -19.63 -8.91 -16.09
CA PHE A 121 -20.75 -8.74 -15.16
C PHE A 121 -20.36 -9.05 -13.71
N LEU A 122 -19.12 -9.49 -13.48
CA LEU A 122 -18.58 -9.71 -12.14
C LEU A 122 -18.00 -8.40 -11.62
N ASP A 123 -18.41 -7.99 -10.43
CA ASP A 123 -17.79 -6.90 -9.69
C ASP A 123 -16.49 -7.44 -9.05
N VAL A 124 -15.41 -7.34 -9.82
CA VAL A 124 -14.10 -7.92 -9.47
C VAL A 124 -13.44 -7.20 -8.30
N GLU A 125 -13.61 -5.89 -8.20
CA GLU A 125 -13.09 -5.09 -7.09
C GLU A 125 -13.75 -5.52 -5.78
N SER A 126 -15.09 -5.54 -5.73
CA SER A 126 -15.84 -5.98 -4.54
C SER A 126 -15.56 -7.45 -4.19
N LEU A 127 -15.40 -8.32 -5.19
CA LEU A 127 -15.04 -9.71 -4.94
C LEU A 127 -13.65 -9.80 -4.32
N THR A 128 -12.66 -9.08 -4.85
CA THR A 128 -11.28 -9.13 -4.36
C THR A 128 -11.22 -8.62 -2.91
N ALA A 129 -11.92 -7.54 -2.58
CA ALA A 129 -12.06 -7.08 -1.18
C ALA A 129 -12.71 -8.14 -0.27
N GLU A 130 -13.80 -8.78 -0.71
CA GLU A 130 -14.44 -9.85 0.06
C GLU A 130 -13.54 -11.09 0.24
N VAL A 131 -12.70 -11.41 -0.75
CA VAL A 131 -11.71 -12.49 -0.62
C VAL A 131 -10.67 -12.13 0.44
N GLY A 132 -10.18 -10.89 0.43
CA GLY A 132 -9.24 -10.41 1.45
C GLY A 132 -9.82 -10.51 2.85
N ARG A 133 -11.09 -10.13 3.02
CA ARG A 133 -11.80 -10.22 4.30
C ARG A 133 -11.91 -11.66 4.84
N VAL A 134 -12.18 -12.65 3.98
CA VAL A 134 -12.43 -14.04 4.44
C VAL A 134 -11.15 -14.89 4.51
N LEU A 135 -10.02 -14.36 4.03
CA LEU A 135 -8.72 -14.99 4.21
C LEU A 135 -8.14 -14.60 5.56
N ASP A 136 -7.52 -15.56 6.23
CA ASP A 136 -6.74 -15.34 7.46
C ASP A 136 -5.44 -14.58 7.14
N ASP A 137 -4.74 -14.14 8.18
CA ASP A 137 -3.43 -13.49 8.07
C ASP A 137 -2.43 -14.43 7.36
N GLY A 138 -1.81 -13.94 6.29
CA GLY A 138 -0.94 -14.74 5.43
C GLY A 138 -1.67 -15.72 4.49
N GLY A 139 -3.00 -15.62 4.41
CA GLY A 139 -3.80 -16.41 3.48
C GLY A 139 -3.51 -16.04 2.03
N LYS A 140 -3.41 -17.05 1.15
CA LYS A 140 -3.02 -16.83 -0.25
C LYS A 140 -4.22 -16.84 -1.20
N PHE A 141 -4.34 -15.82 -2.03
CA PHE A 141 -5.28 -15.78 -3.14
C PHE A 141 -4.59 -16.01 -4.48
N VAL A 142 -5.04 -17.02 -5.23
CA VAL A 142 -4.50 -17.34 -6.55
C VAL A 142 -5.59 -17.19 -7.61
N PHE A 143 -5.40 -16.30 -8.58
CA PHE A 143 -6.40 -16.05 -9.62
C PHE A 143 -5.77 -15.85 -10.99
N SER A 144 -6.58 -15.98 -12.05
CA SER A 144 -6.12 -15.69 -13.41
C SER A 144 -6.94 -14.62 -14.09
N VAL A 145 -6.26 -13.84 -14.93
CA VAL A 145 -6.88 -12.80 -15.77
C VAL A 145 -6.34 -12.86 -17.21
N PRO A 146 -7.19 -12.61 -18.22
CA PRO A 146 -6.77 -12.58 -19.62
C PRO A 146 -6.22 -11.20 -19.96
N THR A 147 -5.25 -11.14 -20.88
CA THR A 147 -4.72 -9.86 -21.39
C THR A 147 -5.20 -9.59 -22.83
N PRO A 148 -5.05 -8.36 -23.34
CA PRO A 148 -5.32 -8.03 -24.74
C PRO A 148 -4.47 -8.81 -25.76
N ARG A 149 -3.39 -9.48 -25.33
CA ARG A 149 -2.59 -10.37 -26.20
C ARG A 149 -3.24 -11.73 -26.42
N SER A 150 -4.21 -12.10 -25.58
CA SER A 150 -4.99 -13.32 -25.77
C SER A 150 -5.58 -13.39 -27.18
N PRO A 151 -5.49 -14.54 -27.89
CA PRO A 151 -6.13 -14.71 -29.19
C PRO A 151 -7.65 -14.54 -29.12
N TYR A 152 -8.26 -14.65 -27.94
CA TYR A 152 -9.71 -14.50 -27.75
C TYR A 152 -10.16 -13.03 -27.72
N ALA A 153 -9.26 -12.09 -27.40
CA ALA A 153 -9.54 -10.66 -27.44
C ALA A 153 -9.85 -10.18 -28.87
N ALA A 154 -9.07 -10.63 -29.86
CA ALA A 154 -9.19 -10.22 -31.25
C ALA A 154 -10.51 -10.67 -31.92
N ASN A 155 -11.09 -11.77 -31.46
CA ASN A 155 -12.37 -12.28 -31.98
C ASN A 155 -13.58 -11.68 -31.24
N GLY A 156 -13.34 -10.76 -30.29
CA GLY A 156 -14.36 -10.01 -29.58
C GLY A 156 -15.36 -10.92 -28.90
N TRP A 157 -14.90 -11.90 -28.10
CA TRP A 157 -15.78 -12.52 -27.10
C TRP A 157 -16.31 -11.38 -26.22
N PRO A 158 -17.53 -10.88 -26.48
CA PRO A 158 -17.90 -9.51 -26.15
C PRO A 158 -18.14 -9.34 -24.65
N ASP A 159 -18.21 -10.45 -23.93
CA ASP A 159 -18.62 -10.56 -22.55
C ASP A 159 -17.42 -10.72 -21.59
N ASN A 160 -16.18 -10.78 -22.10
CA ASN A 160 -14.99 -10.87 -21.26
C ASN A 160 -14.24 -9.53 -21.14
N HIS A 161 -13.81 -9.19 -19.92
CA HIS A 161 -12.84 -8.15 -19.63
C HIS A 161 -11.43 -8.66 -19.95
N TYR A 162 -10.55 -7.78 -20.41
CA TYR A 162 -9.15 -8.10 -20.69
C TYR A 162 -8.30 -7.02 -20.03
N TYR A 163 -7.41 -7.45 -19.14
CA TYR A 163 -6.63 -6.57 -18.30
C TYR A 163 -5.27 -6.30 -18.95
N GLU A 164 -4.91 -5.04 -19.12
CA GLU A 164 -3.48 -4.73 -19.27
C GLU A 164 -2.76 -5.14 -17.98
N PRO A 165 -1.48 -5.57 -18.02
CA PRO A 165 -0.81 -6.05 -16.81
C PRO A 165 -0.84 -5.07 -15.63
N ARG A 166 -0.78 -3.77 -15.92
CA ARG A 166 -0.90 -2.74 -14.88
C ARG A 166 -2.29 -2.70 -14.24
N GLU A 167 -3.34 -2.84 -15.05
CA GLU A 167 -4.73 -2.88 -14.58
C GLU A 167 -4.98 -4.12 -13.72
N ALA A 168 -4.40 -5.27 -14.09
CA ALA A 168 -4.48 -6.49 -13.29
C ALA A 168 -3.81 -6.32 -11.90
N LEU A 169 -2.67 -5.64 -11.84
CA LEU A 169 -1.99 -5.34 -10.58
C LEU A 169 -2.74 -4.29 -9.74
N SER A 170 -3.48 -3.38 -10.36
CA SER A 170 -4.34 -2.43 -9.64
C SER A 170 -5.48 -3.13 -8.89
N LEU A 171 -5.90 -4.34 -9.29
CA LEU A 171 -6.89 -5.12 -8.53
C LEU A 171 -6.41 -5.53 -7.13
N LEU A 172 -5.08 -5.57 -6.95
CA LEU A 172 -4.43 -5.94 -5.70
C LEU A 172 -4.08 -4.71 -4.85
N ALA A 173 -4.15 -3.52 -5.44
CA ALA A 173 -3.65 -2.31 -4.80
C ALA A 173 -4.74 -1.62 -3.96
N PRO A 174 -4.40 -0.99 -2.82
CA PRO A 174 -3.14 -1.04 -2.09
C PRO A 174 -3.05 -2.19 -1.07
N ASP A 175 -4.09 -3.01 -0.96
CA ASP A 175 -4.33 -3.90 0.20
C ASP A 175 -3.69 -5.28 0.10
N TRP A 176 -3.01 -5.58 -1.02
CA TRP A 176 -2.40 -6.88 -1.24
C TRP A 176 -0.94 -6.76 -1.64
N ARG A 177 -0.16 -7.76 -1.20
CA ARG A 177 1.19 -7.99 -1.67
C ARG A 177 1.17 -9.07 -2.75
N LEU A 178 1.79 -8.78 -3.90
CA LEU A 178 2.01 -9.77 -4.95
C LEU A 178 3.14 -10.71 -4.52
N LEU A 179 2.86 -12.01 -4.45
CA LEU A 179 3.83 -13.03 -4.06
C LEU A 179 4.53 -13.64 -5.26
N ASP A 180 3.75 -14.00 -6.28
CA ASP A 180 4.27 -14.55 -7.52
C ASP A 180 3.36 -14.22 -8.70
N ALA A 181 3.93 -14.26 -9.90
CA ALA A 181 3.24 -14.02 -11.13
C ALA A 181 3.73 -14.90 -12.27
N ASP A 182 2.80 -15.67 -12.79
CA ASP A 182 3.02 -16.69 -13.79
C ASP A 182 2.44 -16.23 -15.13
N LEU A 183 3.30 -16.11 -16.14
CA LEU A 183 2.95 -15.49 -17.43
C LEU A 183 2.69 -16.54 -18.51
N VAL A 184 1.43 -16.66 -18.94
CA VAL A 184 1.03 -17.70 -19.90
C VAL A 184 1.03 -17.17 -21.34
N PHE A 185 1.76 -17.84 -22.23
CA PHE A 185 1.81 -17.52 -23.65
C PHE A 185 0.74 -18.27 -24.44
N GLN A 186 0.07 -17.55 -25.35
CA GLN A 186 -0.62 -18.13 -26.49
C GLN A 186 -0.17 -17.46 -27.79
N TYR A 187 -0.26 -18.21 -28.89
CA TYR A 187 0.02 -17.67 -30.22
C TYR A 187 -0.94 -16.52 -30.57
N PRO A 188 -0.47 -15.51 -31.33
CA PRO A 188 -1.34 -14.47 -31.86
C PRO A 188 -2.48 -15.03 -32.69
N TYR A 189 -3.65 -14.37 -32.67
CA TYR A 189 -4.93 -14.87 -33.21
C TYR A 189 -4.82 -15.66 -34.53
N TYR A 190 -4.26 -15.08 -35.59
CA TYR A 190 -4.20 -15.76 -36.90
C TYR A 190 -3.33 -17.02 -36.89
N VAL A 191 -2.24 -17.00 -36.13
CA VAL A 191 -1.37 -18.17 -35.95
C VAL A 191 -2.10 -19.21 -35.11
N HIS A 192 -2.71 -18.80 -33.99
CA HIS A 192 -3.51 -19.67 -33.13
C HIS A 192 -4.62 -20.40 -33.91
N MET A 193 -5.37 -19.68 -34.74
CA MET A 193 -6.42 -20.26 -35.58
C MET A 193 -5.88 -21.22 -36.64
N ALA A 194 -4.78 -20.87 -37.30
CA ALA A 194 -4.15 -21.73 -38.30
C ALA A 194 -3.64 -23.05 -37.67
N LEU A 195 -3.03 -22.98 -36.48
CA LEU A 195 -2.55 -24.15 -35.78
C LEU A 195 -3.70 -25.01 -35.22
N ASN A 196 -4.77 -24.39 -34.72
CA ASN A 196 -5.97 -25.12 -34.27
C ASN A 196 -6.68 -25.89 -35.39
N ALA A 197 -6.50 -25.49 -36.65
CA ALA A 197 -7.04 -26.22 -37.80
C ALA A 197 -6.24 -27.49 -38.14
N LEU A 198 -5.06 -27.69 -37.54
CA LEU A 198 -4.26 -28.90 -37.75
C LEU A 198 -4.86 -30.11 -37.00
N PRO A 199 -4.65 -31.34 -37.49
CA PRO A 199 -4.89 -32.55 -36.71
C PRO A 199 -4.18 -32.52 -35.35
N ALA A 200 -4.81 -33.05 -34.30
CA ALA A 200 -4.32 -32.98 -32.92
C ALA A 200 -2.86 -33.45 -32.76
N ASN A 201 -2.46 -34.53 -33.44
CA ASN A 201 -1.11 -35.07 -33.40
C ASN A 201 -0.05 -34.15 -34.02
N LEU A 202 -0.45 -33.13 -34.79
CA LEU A 202 0.44 -32.11 -35.34
C LEU A 202 0.45 -30.82 -34.51
N GLN A 203 -0.44 -30.69 -33.51
CA GLN A 203 -0.47 -29.55 -32.60
C GLN A 203 0.53 -29.69 -31.45
N GLU A 204 0.87 -30.92 -31.03
CA GLU A 204 1.74 -31.18 -29.87
C GLU A 204 3.08 -30.42 -29.89
N PRO A 205 3.82 -30.31 -31.01
CA PRO A 205 5.07 -29.53 -31.02
C PRO A 205 4.87 -28.04 -30.75
N PHE A 206 3.69 -27.49 -31.09
CA PHE A 206 3.33 -26.11 -30.84
C PHE A 206 2.86 -25.89 -29.41
N VAL A 207 2.15 -26.87 -28.82
CA VAL A 207 1.83 -26.90 -27.39
C VAL A 207 3.13 -26.81 -26.58
N GLY A 208 4.07 -27.73 -26.78
CA GLY A 208 5.35 -27.70 -26.06
C GLY A 208 6.26 -26.51 -26.40
N ALA A 209 5.98 -25.77 -27.48
CA ALA A 209 6.65 -24.50 -27.76
C ALA A 209 5.97 -23.32 -27.05
N ALA A 210 4.66 -23.35 -26.85
CA ALA A 210 3.92 -22.37 -26.05
C ALA A 210 4.25 -22.50 -24.56
N GLU A 211 4.30 -23.72 -24.02
CA GLU A 211 4.69 -23.99 -22.62
C GLU A 211 6.08 -23.39 -22.32
N ARG A 212 7.09 -23.72 -23.15
CA ARG A 212 8.43 -23.12 -23.03
C ARG A 212 8.45 -21.60 -23.19
N ALA A 213 7.52 -21.04 -23.96
CA ALA A 213 7.42 -19.60 -24.10
C ALA A 213 6.83 -18.97 -22.84
N SER A 214 5.84 -19.60 -22.20
CA SER A 214 5.32 -19.18 -20.89
C SER A 214 6.43 -19.15 -19.82
N ASP A 215 7.25 -20.21 -19.75
CA ASP A 215 8.38 -20.28 -18.81
C ASP A 215 9.39 -19.15 -19.06
N GLU A 216 9.71 -18.89 -20.33
CA GLU A 216 10.65 -17.84 -20.72
C GLU A 216 10.07 -16.43 -20.51
N LEU A 217 8.75 -16.25 -20.67
CA LEU A 217 8.08 -14.98 -20.36
C LEU A 217 8.18 -14.69 -18.87
N THR A 218 7.82 -15.67 -18.04
CA THR A 218 7.84 -15.59 -16.57
C THR A 218 9.25 -15.29 -16.08
N ALA A 219 10.25 -16.10 -16.49
CA ALA A 219 11.65 -15.92 -16.09
C ALA A 219 12.29 -14.59 -16.53
N ARG A 220 11.65 -13.85 -17.45
CA ARG A 220 12.13 -12.55 -17.94
C ARG A 220 11.16 -11.41 -17.64
N GLU A 221 10.12 -11.66 -16.85
CA GLU A 221 9.10 -10.69 -16.46
C GLU A 221 8.53 -9.93 -17.68
N ARG A 222 8.23 -10.67 -18.76
CA ARG A 222 7.70 -10.06 -20.00
C ARG A 222 6.18 -9.95 -19.98
N TRP A 223 5.68 -9.21 -18.99
CA TRP A 223 4.26 -8.97 -18.73
C TRP A 223 3.46 -8.59 -19.98
N ASP A 224 3.95 -7.62 -20.77
CA ASP A 224 3.26 -7.08 -21.95
C ASP A 224 3.10 -8.07 -23.12
N ASP A 225 3.73 -9.25 -23.04
CA ASP A 225 3.66 -10.32 -24.03
C ASP A 225 2.89 -11.55 -23.55
N ALA A 226 2.48 -11.57 -22.27
CA ALA A 226 1.64 -12.62 -21.71
C ALA A 226 0.22 -12.54 -22.27
N SER A 227 -0.40 -13.69 -22.56
CA SER A 227 -1.81 -13.79 -22.98
C SER A 227 -2.76 -13.92 -21.80
N TYR A 228 -2.28 -14.52 -20.71
CA TYR A 228 -2.95 -14.62 -19.42
C TYR A 228 -1.92 -14.43 -18.31
N LEU A 229 -2.37 -13.90 -17.18
CA LEU A 229 -1.60 -13.78 -15.95
C LEU A 229 -2.22 -14.71 -14.92
N VAL A 230 -1.42 -15.50 -14.24
CA VAL A 230 -1.81 -16.22 -13.02
C VAL A 230 -1.08 -15.52 -11.88
N LEU A 231 -1.82 -14.93 -10.96
CA LEU A 231 -1.30 -14.10 -9.89
C LEU A 231 -1.54 -14.78 -8.55
N ALA A 232 -0.51 -14.83 -7.73
CA ALA A 232 -0.61 -15.21 -6.33
C ALA A 232 -0.36 -13.97 -5.47
N ALA A 233 -1.27 -13.69 -4.54
CA ALA A 233 -1.19 -12.53 -3.67
C ALA A 233 -1.63 -12.89 -2.25
N GLU A 234 -1.19 -12.10 -1.28
CA GLU A 234 -1.63 -12.17 0.11
C GLU A 234 -2.21 -10.81 0.53
N PRO A 235 -3.27 -10.78 1.36
CA PRO A 235 -3.77 -9.54 1.91
C PRO A 235 -2.79 -9.00 2.96
N LEU A 236 -2.69 -7.67 3.04
CA LEU A 236 -1.91 -6.97 4.05
C LEU A 236 -2.82 -6.59 5.21
N ASP A 237 -2.51 -7.04 6.43
CA ASP A 237 -3.28 -6.72 7.63
C ASP A 237 -2.95 -5.31 8.17
N TYR A 238 -3.29 -4.28 7.39
CA TYR A 238 -3.11 -2.89 7.82
C TYR A 238 -3.82 -2.58 9.15
N ARG A 239 -4.88 -3.32 9.49
CA ARG A 239 -5.64 -3.10 10.73
C ARG A 239 -4.88 -3.61 11.95
N GLY A 240 -4.37 -4.84 11.92
CA GLY A 240 -3.53 -5.36 13.00
C GLY A 240 -2.25 -4.54 13.14
N TYR A 241 -1.61 -4.16 12.03
CA TYR A 241 -0.45 -3.27 12.07
C TYR A 241 -0.74 -1.90 12.69
N LEU A 242 -1.95 -1.36 12.50
CA LEU A 242 -2.37 -0.11 13.11
C LEU A 242 -2.55 -0.27 14.63
N ASP A 243 -3.20 -1.35 15.05
CA ASP A 243 -3.41 -1.66 16.47
C ASP A 243 -2.08 -1.90 17.19
N ASP A 244 -1.14 -2.63 16.56
CA ASP A 244 0.21 -2.88 17.09
C ASP A 244 1.05 -1.61 17.15
N ALA A 245 0.94 -0.71 16.17
CA ALA A 245 1.63 0.56 16.18
C ALA A 245 1.14 1.50 17.30
N LEU A 246 -0.18 1.51 17.56
CA LEU A 246 -0.75 2.26 18.67
C LEU A 246 -0.34 1.67 20.02
N ASP A 247 -0.38 0.34 20.14
CA ASP A 247 0.11 -0.37 21.33
C ASP A 247 1.58 -0.05 21.57
N CYS A 248 2.45 -0.16 20.57
CA CYS A 248 3.87 0.20 20.67
C CYS A 248 4.08 1.65 21.15
N LEU A 249 3.32 2.62 20.62
CA LEU A 249 3.45 4.03 20.98
C LEU A 249 3.10 4.30 22.46
N PHE A 250 2.05 3.64 22.98
CA PHE A 250 1.55 3.86 24.34
C PHE A 250 1.99 2.78 25.34
N ARG A 251 2.73 1.77 24.90
CA ARG A 251 3.33 0.75 25.76
C ARG A 251 4.43 1.38 26.62
N PRO A 252 4.54 1.00 27.91
CA PRO A 252 5.59 1.50 28.80
C PRO A 252 7.00 1.28 28.25
N VAL A 253 7.90 2.21 28.53
CA VAL A 253 9.30 2.18 28.07
C VAL A 253 10.12 1.00 28.60
N ASP A 254 9.75 0.43 29.75
CA ASP A 254 10.35 -0.78 30.31
C ASP A 254 9.83 -2.07 29.66
N GLU A 255 8.84 -1.96 28.78
CA GLU A 255 8.27 -3.04 27.96
C GLU A 255 8.56 -2.83 26.46
N ASN A 256 9.64 -2.11 26.13
CA ASN A 256 10.03 -1.72 24.76
C ASN A 256 8.96 -0.89 24.02
N GLY A 257 8.21 -0.06 24.74
CA GLY A 257 7.33 0.94 24.15
C GLY A 257 7.87 2.37 24.24
N PHE A 258 7.03 3.35 23.89
CA PHE A 258 7.42 4.76 23.84
C PHE A 258 6.78 5.62 24.95
N TRP A 259 5.99 5.02 25.84
CA TRP A 259 5.27 5.74 26.89
C TRP A 259 6.08 5.87 28.18
N ASP A 260 6.43 7.10 28.53
CA ASP A 260 7.06 7.43 29.80
C ASP A 260 6.00 7.56 30.89
N MET A 261 5.95 6.57 31.78
CA MET A 261 5.01 6.55 32.90
C MET A 261 5.34 7.58 34.00
N GLU A 262 6.57 8.10 34.07
CA GLU A 262 6.98 9.07 35.10
C GLU A 262 6.58 10.50 34.70
N ASP A 263 6.89 10.88 33.46
CA ASP A 263 6.59 12.20 32.91
C ASP A 263 5.26 12.27 32.15
N GLU A 264 4.54 11.14 32.04
CA GLU A 264 3.27 10.98 31.30
C GLU A 264 3.34 11.55 29.88
N LYS A 265 4.39 11.19 29.13
CA LYS A 265 4.66 11.70 27.78
C LYS A 265 5.19 10.62 26.84
N ILE A 266 5.09 10.90 25.55
CA ILE A 266 5.73 10.10 24.50
C ILE A 266 7.24 10.40 24.48
N LEU A 267 8.08 9.37 24.51
CA LEU A 267 9.53 9.51 24.37
C LEU A 267 9.97 9.84 22.95
N ARG A 268 11.21 10.32 22.84
CA ARG A 268 11.84 10.57 21.53
C ARG A 268 12.02 9.28 20.75
N GLY A 269 12.56 8.24 21.37
CA GLY A 269 12.90 7.01 20.68
C GLY A 269 13.42 5.88 21.56
N LEU A 270 13.68 4.75 20.92
CA LEU A 270 14.40 3.59 21.44
C LEU A 270 15.67 3.41 20.63
N ASP A 271 16.84 3.51 21.23
CA ASP A 271 18.12 3.11 20.63
C ASP A 271 18.19 1.56 20.62
N TYR A 272 18.90 0.95 19.66
CA TYR A 272 19.12 -0.50 19.65
C TYR A 272 20.59 -0.90 19.52
N GLU A 273 20.93 -2.04 20.10
CA GLU A 273 22.16 -2.78 19.82
C GLU A 273 21.82 -4.15 19.19
N ILE A 274 22.68 -4.62 18.27
CA ILE A 274 22.50 -5.92 17.63
C ILE A 274 23.19 -6.98 18.50
N ALA A 275 22.41 -7.88 19.10
CA ALA A 275 22.88 -8.89 20.04
C ALA A 275 23.46 -10.14 19.34
N SER A 276 23.01 -10.44 18.12
CA SER A 276 23.47 -11.57 17.30
C SER A 276 23.75 -11.14 15.85
N ASP A 277 24.87 -11.62 15.29
CA ASP A 277 25.28 -11.38 13.89
C ASP A 277 24.71 -12.44 12.92
N ASP A 278 23.62 -13.10 13.29
CA ASP A 278 23.00 -14.16 12.49
C ASP A 278 22.10 -13.59 11.37
N GLU A 279 21.57 -14.45 10.50
CA GLU A 279 20.63 -14.04 9.43
C GLU A 279 19.40 -13.30 10.00
N ASN A 280 18.96 -13.71 11.19
CA ASN A 280 17.91 -13.06 11.99
C ASN A 280 18.54 -12.42 13.23
N PRO A 281 18.90 -11.13 13.17
CA PRO A 281 19.50 -10.43 14.30
C PRO A 281 18.49 -10.25 15.43
N GLU A 282 18.93 -10.46 16.67
CA GLU A 282 18.20 -10.08 17.88
C GLU A 282 18.59 -8.65 18.29
N PHE A 283 17.65 -7.88 18.82
CA PHE A 283 17.86 -6.47 19.19
C PHE A 283 17.67 -6.24 20.69
N GLU A 284 18.63 -5.55 21.30
CA GLU A 284 18.48 -5.01 22.65
C GLU A 284 18.08 -3.52 22.55
N TRP A 285 16.85 -3.21 22.95
CA TRP A 285 16.29 -1.86 22.89
C TRP A 285 16.54 -1.09 24.21
N THR A 286 16.90 0.19 24.10
CA THR A 286 17.14 1.08 25.24
C THR A 286 16.42 2.42 25.04
N PRO A 287 15.66 2.91 26.04
CA PRO A 287 15.00 4.20 25.94
C PRO A 287 15.94 5.38 25.73
N ASP A 288 15.55 6.30 24.84
CA ASP A 288 16.20 7.60 24.62
C ASP A 288 15.26 8.74 25.04
N ASP A 289 15.55 9.31 26.20
CA ASP A 289 14.77 10.38 26.85
C ASP A 289 15.14 11.79 26.39
N ARG A 290 16.07 11.94 25.43
CA ARG A 290 16.51 13.26 24.97
C ARG A 290 15.34 14.06 24.38
N GLU A 291 15.09 15.23 24.94
CA GLU A 291 14.08 16.15 24.45
C GLU A 291 14.45 16.75 23.10
N LEU A 292 13.88 16.18 22.04
CA LEU A 292 13.91 16.72 20.68
C LEU A 292 12.48 17.01 20.25
N TRP A 293 12.11 18.28 20.25
CA TRP A 293 10.77 18.84 19.98
C TRP A 293 10.13 18.50 18.62
N ARG A 294 10.71 17.57 17.86
CA ARG A 294 10.11 16.99 16.66
C ARG A 294 9.40 15.68 16.93
N TYR A 295 9.93 14.84 17.83
CA TYR A 295 9.61 13.42 17.85
C TYR A 295 8.23 13.16 18.44
N ALA A 296 8.08 13.45 19.73
CA ALA A 296 6.83 13.29 20.44
C ALA A 296 5.66 14.11 19.84
N PRO A 297 5.83 15.37 19.38
CA PRO A 297 4.76 16.08 18.67
C PRO A 297 4.23 15.37 17.42
N PHE A 298 5.10 14.70 16.68
CA PHE A 298 4.72 14.00 15.45
C PHE A 298 4.03 12.67 15.77
N GLY A 299 4.50 11.95 16.80
CA GLY A 299 3.81 10.78 17.35
C GLY A 299 2.39 11.13 17.82
N LEU A 300 2.26 12.22 18.58
CA LEU A 300 0.97 12.74 19.05
C LEU A 300 0.05 13.15 17.88
N MET A 301 0.60 13.83 16.87
CA MET A 301 -0.15 14.19 15.65
C MET A 301 -0.74 12.96 14.96
N GLY A 302 0.07 11.90 14.76
CA GLY A 302 -0.41 10.67 14.12
C GLY A 302 -1.47 9.95 14.95
N ALA A 303 -1.27 9.85 16.27
CA ALA A 303 -2.25 9.24 17.18
C ALA A 303 -3.58 10.02 17.21
N LEU A 304 -3.54 11.36 17.17
CA LEU A 304 -4.77 12.17 17.13
C LEU A 304 -5.48 12.09 15.77
N GLN A 305 -4.76 11.94 14.66
CA GLN A 305 -5.38 11.68 13.35
C GLN A 305 -6.11 10.34 13.33
N TRP A 306 -5.48 9.28 13.85
CA TRP A 306 -6.18 8.02 14.08
C TRP A 306 -7.43 8.23 14.94
N ARG A 307 -7.29 8.95 16.06
CA ARG A 307 -8.35 9.13 17.04
C ARG A 307 -9.58 9.86 16.50
N VAL A 308 -9.43 10.81 15.57
CA VAL A 308 -10.56 11.51 14.92
C VAL A 308 -11.14 10.74 13.75
N SER A 309 -10.41 9.76 13.20
CA SER A 309 -10.87 8.96 12.07
C SER A 309 -12.05 8.04 12.44
N ALA A 310 -12.66 7.42 11.43
CA ALA A 310 -13.70 6.42 11.63
C ALA A 310 -13.21 5.16 12.38
N LEU A 311 -11.88 4.93 12.42
CA LEU A 311 -11.23 3.81 13.09
C LEU A 311 -10.94 4.10 14.57
N GLY A 312 -10.99 5.38 14.97
CA GLY A 312 -10.57 5.83 16.30
C GLY A 312 -11.44 5.28 17.43
N THR A 313 -10.79 4.89 18.53
CA THR A 313 -11.46 4.48 19.77
C THR A 313 -10.95 5.28 20.97
N ASP A 314 -11.64 5.21 22.11
CA ASP A 314 -11.25 5.90 23.34
C ASP A 314 -10.16 5.17 24.16
N ARG A 315 -9.58 4.09 23.61
CA ARG A 315 -8.61 3.23 24.29
C ARG A 315 -7.42 3.98 24.90
N TYR A 316 -6.93 5.02 24.23
CA TYR A 316 -5.74 5.79 24.63
C TYR A 316 -6.06 7.26 24.96
N ASP A 317 -7.32 7.57 25.28
CA ASP A 317 -7.75 8.94 25.54
C ASP A 317 -7.04 9.57 26.75
N ASP A 318 -6.66 8.78 27.75
CA ASP A 318 -5.99 9.27 28.96
C ASP A 318 -4.52 9.63 28.66
N GLU A 319 -3.80 8.77 27.95
CA GLU A 319 -2.42 9.02 27.50
C GLU A 319 -2.33 10.20 26.53
N LEU A 320 -3.31 10.33 25.63
CA LEU A 320 -3.43 11.48 24.73
C LEU A 320 -3.62 12.79 25.52
N ARG A 321 -4.50 12.80 26.54
CA ARG A 321 -4.71 13.98 27.38
C ARG A 321 -3.45 14.34 28.18
N SER A 322 -2.81 13.36 28.83
CA SER A 322 -1.57 13.62 29.58
C SER A 322 -0.46 14.18 28.66
N THR A 323 -0.33 13.65 27.44
CA THR A 323 0.66 14.16 26.48
C THR A 323 0.34 15.62 26.05
N LEU A 324 -0.94 15.93 25.82
CA LEU A 324 -1.38 17.29 25.50
C LEU A 324 -1.13 18.25 26.66
N ASP A 325 -1.42 17.83 27.90
CA ASP A 325 -1.16 18.60 29.12
C ASP A 325 0.34 18.86 29.28
N TYR A 326 1.21 17.86 29.07
CA TYR A 326 2.66 18.03 29.08
C TYR A 326 3.12 19.12 28.09
N PHE A 327 2.64 19.09 26.85
CA PHE A 327 3.02 20.12 25.87
C PHE A 327 2.44 21.50 26.19
N ALA A 328 1.22 21.57 26.73
CA ALA A 328 0.63 22.83 27.16
C ALA A 328 1.46 23.46 28.29
N ASP A 329 1.87 22.66 29.28
CA ASP A 329 2.73 23.10 30.39
C ASP A 329 4.10 23.58 29.89
N GLU A 330 4.71 22.87 28.93
CA GLU A 330 5.99 23.29 28.31
C GLU A 330 5.87 24.60 27.51
N ILE A 331 4.74 24.81 26.84
CA ILE A 331 4.48 26.08 26.15
C ILE A 331 4.35 27.21 27.18
N GLU A 332 3.57 27.00 28.25
CA GLU A 332 3.38 27.98 29.33
C GLU A 332 4.68 28.27 30.11
N SER A 333 5.59 27.29 30.21
CA SER A 333 6.91 27.43 30.84
C SER A 333 7.92 28.23 30.00
N GLY A 334 7.62 28.50 28.72
CA GLY A 334 8.41 29.33 27.82
C GLY A 334 9.27 28.56 26.82
N THR A 335 9.05 27.25 26.67
CA THR A 335 9.83 26.36 25.80
C THR A 335 9.56 26.58 24.30
N LEU A 336 8.47 27.27 23.96
CA LEU A 336 8.07 27.57 22.58
C LEU A 336 9.20 28.21 21.72
N SER A 337 10.05 29.04 22.32
CA SER A 337 11.20 29.65 21.63
C SER A 337 12.28 28.65 21.19
N ALA A 338 12.36 27.48 21.82
CA ALA A 338 13.29 26.40 21.47
C ALA A 338 12.72 25.43 20.44
N MET A 339 11.40 25.38 20.26
CA MET A 339 10.74 24.46 19.34
C MET A 339 10.99 24.88 17.87
N PRO A 340 11.35 23.94 16.98
CA PRO A 340 11.47 24.21 15.55
C PRO A 340 10.10 24.19 14.85
N SER A 341 10.04 24.70 13.62
CA SER A 341 8.81 24.70 12.81
C SER A 341 8.20 23.32 12.63
N TYR A 342 9.03 22.30 12.43
CA TYR A 342 8.63 20.88 12.33
C TYR A 342 8.33 20.19 13.66
N GLY A 343 8.35 20.93 14.77
CA GLY A 343 7.74 20.54 16.04
C GLY A 343 6.42 21.28 16.28
N ILE A 344 6.43 22.59 16.00
CA ILE A 344 5.26 23.46 16.17
C ILE A 344 4.13 23.08 15.20
N GLY A 345 4.43 22.83 13.93
CA GLY A 345 3.42 22.44 12.93
C GLY A 345 2.61 21.20 13.35
N PRO A 346 3.27 20.09 13.70
CA PRO A 346 2.60 18.92 14.28
C PRO A 346 1.81 19.22 15.56
N LEU A 347 2.29 20.07 16.46
CA LEU A 347 1.51 20.48 17.65
C LEU A 347 0.27 21.30 17.27
N VAL A 348 0.34 22.21 16.30
CA VAL A 348 -0.86 22.94 15.83
C VAL A 348 -1.91 21.96 15.31
N CYS A 349 -1.48 20.95 14.53
CA CYS A 349 -2.37 19.87 14.08
C CYS A 349 -2.98 19.12 15.28
N ALA A 350 -2.13 18.58 16.16
CA ALA A 350 -2.55 17.82 17.34
C ALA A 350 -3.56 18.60 18.19
N PHE A 351 -3.27 19.83 18.61
CA PHE A 351 -4.19 20.62 19.42
C PHE A 351 -5.48 21.00 18.66
N SER A 352 -5.43 21.17 17.34
CA SER A 352 -6.63 21.40 16.52
C SER A 352 -7.54 20.17 16.51
N LEU A 353 -6.97 18.98 16.35
CA LEU A 353 -7.71 17.71 16.38
C LEU A 353 -8.23 17.39 17.78
N ALA A 354 -7.42 17.60 18.82
CA ALA A 354 -7.81 17.43 20.22
C ALA A 354 -9.01 18.32 20.61
N ALA A 355 -9.13 19.51 20.00
CA ALA A 355 -10.28 20.37 20.20
C ALA A 355 -11.59 19.79 19.64
N GLU A 356 -11.52 18.82 18.72
CA GLU A 356 -12.67 18.06 18.23
C GLU A 356 -13.05 16.93 19.18
N VAL A 357 -12.06 16.19 19.63
CA VAL A 357 -12.25 14.95 20.39
C VAL A 357 -12.57 15.23 21.86
N PHE A 358 -11.89 16.21 22.46
CA PHE A 358 -11.92 16.45 23.90
C PHE A 358 -12.70 17.72 24.25
N ASP A 359 -12.09 18.89 24.04
CA ASP A 359 -12.75 20.17 24.34
C ASP A 359 -12.06 21.37 23.68
N ALA A 360 -12.80 22.48 23.61
CA ALA A 360 -12.37 23.70 22.92
C ALA A 360 -11.17 24.44 23.56
N THR A 361 -10.67 24.04 24.74
CA THR A 361 -9.49 24.71 25.33
C THR A 361 -8.22 24.43 24.54
N HIS A 362 -8.14 23.28 23.88
CA HIS A 362 -7.04 22.90 22.99
C HIS A 362 -6.92 23.85 21.78
N GLU A 363 -8.03 24.39 21.29
CA GLU A 363 -8.04 25.36 20.19
C GLU A 363 -7.28 26.65 20.55
N ARG A 364 -7.33 27.07 21.82
CA ARG A 364 -6.56 28.22 22.31
C ARG A 364 -5.05 27.98 22.18
N VAL A 365 -4.59 26.78 22.51
CA VAL A 365 -3.17 26.42 22.41
C VAL A 365 -2.75 26.34 20.94
N ALA A 366 -3.59 25.77 20.07
CA ALA A 366 -3.35 25.77 18.63
C ALA A 366 -3.21 27.19 18.05
N TRP A 367 -4.04 28.13 18.51
CA TRP A 367 -3.94 29.55 18.13
C TRP A 367 -2.63 30.20 18.60
N GLU A 368 -2.22 29.96 19.84
CA GLU A 368 -0.96 30.50 20.38
C GLU A 368 0.25 29.99 19.58
N LEU A 369 0.26 28.70 19.24
CA LEU A 369 1.27 28.09 18.37
C LEU A 369 1.23 28.66 16.94
N PHE A 370 0.05 28.89 16.38
CA PHE A 370 -0.13 29.51 15.07
C PHE A 370 0.41 30.94 15.05
N GLU A 371 0.04 31.80 16.01
CA GLU A 371 0.50 33.18 16.09
C GLU A 371 2.03 33.23 16.22
N HIS A 372 2.60 32.42 17.12
CA HIS A 372 4.04 32.33 17.28
C HIS A 372 4.75 31.89 15.99
N SER A 373 4.25 30.83 15.35
CA SER A 373 4.88 30.31 14.14
C SER A 373 4.77 31.27 12.96
N ARG A 374 3.63 31.93 12.78
CA ARG A 374 3.43 32.94 11.73
C ARG A 374 4.38 34.12 11.88
N GLU A 375 4.68 34.56 13.10
CA GLU A 375 5.60 35.67 13.35
C GLU A 375 7.08 35.28 13.15
N ARG A 376 7.40 34.00 13.33
CA ARG A 376 8.79 33.52 13.44
C ARG A 376 9.34 32.91 12.15
N PHE A 377 8.51 32.23 11.38
CA PHE A 377 8.94 31.45 10.21
C PHE A 377 8.40 32.05 8.91
N ASP A 378 9.20 31.96 7.85
CA ASP A 378 8.96 32.61 6.56
C ASP A 378 9.01 31.64 5.37
N PHE A 379 8.90 30.34 5.64
CA PHE A 379 8.96 29.26 4.63
C PHE A 379 10.25 29.28 3.81
N THR A 380 11.38 29.61 4.46
CA THR A 380 12.72 29.50 3.87
C THR A 380 13.32 28.11 4.03
N HIS A 381 12.81 27.30 4.95
CA HIS A 381 13.26 25.93 5.19
C HIS A 381 12.17 24.95 4.78
N ALA A 382 12.56 23.82 4.18
CA ALA A 382 11.60 22.82 3.72
C ALA A 382 10.72 22.23 4.84
N GLU A 383 11.27 22.18 6.05
CA GLU A 383 10.58 21.71 7.25
C GLU A 383 9.47 22.69 7.71
N ASP A 384 9.52 23.96 7.29
CA ASP A 384 8.46 24.94 7.56
C ASP A 384 7.14 24.57 6.88
N SER A 385 7.17 23.71 5.85
CA SER A 385 5.97 23.18 5.20
C SER A 385 5.02 22.45 6.16
N LEU A 386 5.53 21.90 7.27
CA LEU A 386 4.69 21.29 8.31
C LEU A 386 3.88 22.33 9.10
N LEU A 387 4.27 23.61 9.08
CA LEU A 387 3.43 24.69 9.60
C LEU A 387 2.17 24.82 8.75
N ALA A 388 2.29 24.84 7.42
CA ALA A 388 1.13 24.88 6.53
C ALA A 388 0.22 23.65 6.76
N TYR A 389 0.82 22.48 7.00
CA TYR A 389 0.08 21.29 7.39
C TYR A 389 -0.73 21.51 8.68
N GLY A 390 -0.09 21.91 9.78
CA GLY A 390 -0.79 22.15 11.05
C GLY A 390 -1.84 23.27 10.97
N TRP A 391 -1.50 24.38 10.31
CA TRP A 391 -2.40 25.52 10.12
C TRP A 391 -3.66 25.14 9.34
N SER A 392 -3.59 24.16 8.43
CA SER A 392 -4.75 23.68 7.67
C SER A 392 -5.86 23.14 8.57
N TYR A 393 -5.51 22.34 9.57
CA TYR A 393 -6.45 21.78 10.54
C TYR A 393 -7.04 22.87 11.45
N LEU A 394 -6.25 23.88 11.82
CA LEU A 394 -6.79 25.02 12.57
C LEU A 394 -7.78 25.84 11.72
N ALA A 395 -7.49 26.02 10.42
CA ALA A 395 -8.33 26.78 9.49
C ALA A 395 -9.68 26.12 9.17
N GLU A 396 -9.81 24.80 9.34
CA GLU A 396 -11.09 24.10 9.22
C GLU A 396 -12.02 24.40 10.39
N ARG A 397 -11.45 24.69 11.57
CA ARG A 397 -12.18 24.99 12.79
C ARG A 397 -12.51 26.47 12.94
N GLU A 398 -11.60 27.33 12.50
CA GLU A 398 -11.77 28.77 12.64
C GLU A 398 -12.79 29.32 11.62
N SER A 399 -13.69 30.19 12.10
CA SER A 399 -14.70 30.83 11.26
C SER A 399 -14.20 32.11 10.54
N GLY A 400 -12.99 32.56 10.85
CA GLY A 400 -12.38 33.73 10.26
C GLY A 400 -11.60 33.43 8.98
N SER A 401 -10.99 34.48 8.42
CA SER A 401 -10.13 34.37 7.24
C SER A 401 -8.64 34.40 7.57
N VAL A 402 -8.26 34.55 8.84
CA VAL A 402 -6.88 34.87 9.23
C VAL A 402 -5.93 33.70 8.95
N VAL A 403 -6.31 32.47 9.31
CA VAL A 403 -5.50 31.29 9.08
C VAL A 403 -5.55 30.90 7.60
N ARG A 404 -6.71 31.02 6.95
CA ARG A 404 -6.85 30.77 5.50
C ARG A 404 -6.04 31.74 4.63
N GLU A 405 -5.96 33.00 5.01
CA GLU A 405 -5.09 34.00 4.37
C GLU A 405 -3.61 33.63 4.57
N ALA A 406 -3.21 33.26 5.79
CA ALA A 406 -1.85 32.82 6.07
C ALA A 406 -1.47 31.54 5.29
N LEU A 407 -2.40 30.58 5.14
CA LEU A 407 -2.21 29.39 4.30
C LEU A 407 -2.07 29.76 2.82
N SER A 408 -2.85 30.72 2.34
CA SER A 408 -2.74 31.21 0.96
C SER A 408 -1.39 31.86 0.69
N GLU A 409 -0.87 32.63 1.66
CA GLU A 409 0.49 33.20 1.61
C GLU A 409 1.56 32.10 1.64
N ALA A 410 1.43 31.12 2.55
CA ALA A 410 2.34 29.98 2.65
C ALA A 410 2.39 29.17 1.34
N LEU A 411 1.22 28.87 0.75
CA LEU A 411 1.10 28.16 -0.51
C LEU A 411 1.84 28.89 -1.65
N ALA A 412 1.66 30.21 -1.74
CA ALA A 412 2.38 31.01 -2.73
C ALA A 412 3.91 30.99 -2.50
N LEU A 413 4.36 31.13 -1.24
CA LEU A 413 5.77 31.09 -0.89
C LEU A 413 6.41 29.72 -1.18
N MET A 414 5.73 28.63 -0.87
CA MET A 414 6.18 27.26 -1.16
C MET A 414 6.20 27.02 -2.68
N ASN A 415 5.19 27.51 -3.42
CA ASN A 415 5.11 27.38 -4.87
C ASN A 415 6.27 28.10 -5.56
N ASP A 416 6.69 29.26 -5.06
CA ASP A 416 7.87 29.98 -5.58
C ASP A 416 9.19 29.18 -5.42
N ARG A 417 9.21 28.15 -4.56
CA ARG A 417 10.36 27.23 -4.39
C ARG A 417 10.32 26.04 -5.34
N LEU A 418 9.24 25.84 -6.08
CA LEU A 418 9.10 24.69 -6.96
C LEU A 418 9.88 24.89 -8.26
N THR A 419 10.77 23.96 -8.55
CA THR A 419 11.52 23.98 -9.81
C THR A 419 10.69 23.40 -10.95
N PRO A 420 10.99 23.78 -12.22
CA PRO A 420 10.37 23.16 -13.39
C PRO A 420 10.48 21.63 -13.42
N ASP A 421 11.52 21.09 -12.79
CA ASP A 421 11.84 19.66 -12.77
C ASP A 421 11.06 18.89 -11.69
N GLY A 422 10.13 19.52 -10.95
CA GLY A 422 9.30 18.83 -9.95
C GLY A 422 9.99 18.63 -8.60
N LEU A 423 10.75 19.62 -8.14
CA LEU A 423 11.44 19.58 -6.85
C LEU A 423 11.25 20.90 -6.10
N PHE A 424 10.82 20.85 -4.85
CA PHE A 424 10.86 22.01 -3.97
C PHE A 424 12.29 22.30 -3.50
N VAL A 425 12.78 23.50 -3.75
CA VAL A 425 14.14 23.94 -3.40
C VAL A 425 14.08 25.14 -2.46
N PHE A 426 14.16 24.83 -1.18
CA PHE A 426 14.27 25.77 -0.08
C PHE A 426 15.74 26.16 0.19
N ASP A 427 15.96 27.14 1.07
CA ASP A 427 17.30 27.72 1.29
C ASP A 427 18.23 26.80 2.10
N ASN A 428 17.65 25.79 2.76
CA ASN A 428 18.40 24.87 3.59
C ASN A 428 18.88 23.62 2.85
N HIS A 429 20.04 23.12 3.30
CA HIS A 429 20.75 22.02 2.65
C HIS A 429 20.01 20.67 2.66
N THR A 430 18.94 20.54 3.45
CA THR A 430 18.13 19.33 3.59
C THR A 430 16.98 19.28 2.58
N THR A 431 16.71 20.35 1.83
CA THR A 431 15.55 20.45 0.92
C THR A 431 15.42 19.27 -0.04
N ARG A 432 16.53 18.69 -0.51
CA ARG A 432 16.49 17.61 -1.51
C ARG A 432 16.13 16.24 -0.92
N ARG A 433 16.11 16.10 0.41
CA ARG A 433 15.78 14.83 1.08
C ARG A 433 14.33 14.44 0.80
N HIS A 434 14.10 13.14 0.68
CA HIS A 434 12.77 12.54 0.50
C HIS A 434 11.75 13.04 1.51
N GLN A 435 12.05 12.87 2.79
CA GLN A 435 11.27 13.41 3.89
C GLN A 435 10.79 14.86 3.66
N ASN A 436 11.69 15.75 3.23
CA ASN A 436 11.36 17.17 3.08
C ASN A 436 10.51 17.48 1.85
N GLN A 437 10.64 16.68 0.78
CA GLN A 437 9.74 16.76 -0.36
C GLN A 437 8.33 16.31 0.02
N MET A 438 8.23 15.21 0.77
CA MET A 438 6.93 14.69 1.22
C MET A 438 6.24 15.65 2.19
N TYR A 439 6.96 16.21 3.18
CA TYR A 439 6.42 17.26 4.05
C TYR A 439 5.90 18.48 3.30
N SER A 440 6.60 18.85 2.22
CA SER A 440 6.16 19.93 1.34
C SER A 440 4.87 19.53 0.63
N CYS A 441 4.78 18.31 0.09
CA CYS A 441 3.55 17.81 -0.53
C CYS A 441 2.37 17.77 0.46
N TRP A 442 2.58 17.32 1.70
CA TRP A 442 1.54 17.28 2.73
C TRP A 442 0.96 18.67 3.02
N GLY A 443 1.83 19.62 3.37
CA GLY A 443 1.42 20.98 3.69
C GLY A 443 0.78 21.70 2.49
N PHE A 444 1.32 21.46 1.29
CA PHE A 444 0.84 22.09 0.06
C PHE A 444 -0.53 21.55 -0.36
N ALA A 445 -0.73 20.22 -0.35
CA ALA A 445 -2.00 19.59 -0.69
C ALA A 445 -3.10 19.97 0.31
N ARG A 446 -2.82 19.92 1.61
CA ARG A 446 -3.78 20.36 2.64
C ARG A 446 -4.12 21.85 2.57
N ALA A 447 -3.13 22.69 2.26
CA ALA A 447 -3.40 24.11 2.01
C ALA A 447 -4.31 24.32 0.79
N ILE A 448 -4.14 23.53 -0.30
CA ILE A 448 -5.04 23.57 -1.46
C ILE A 448 -6.46 23.19 -1.05
N GLU A 449 -6.63 22.07 -0.32
CA GLU A 449 -7.94 21.56 0.11
C GLU A 449 -8.71 22.62 0.92
N VAL A 450 -8.06 23.21 1.91
CA VAL A 450 -8.70 24.19 2.80
C VAL A 450 -8.92 25.54 2.10
N THR A 451 -8.03 25.97 1.20
CA THR A 451 -8.16 27.27 0.52
C THR A 451 -8.99 27.22 -0.77
N GLY A 452 -9.20 26.03 -1.34
CA GLY A 452 -9.84 25.83 -2.64
C GLY A 452 -8.98 26.24 -3.83
N GLN A 453 -7.67 26.43 -3.66
CA GLN A 453 -6.76 26.89 -4.73
C GLN A 453 -6.23 25.72 -5.58
N THR A 454 -7.15 24.95 -6.17
CA THR A 454 -6.84 23.71 -6.92
C THR A 454 -5.94 23.91 -8.15
N GLY A 455 -5.77 25.16 -8.62
CA GLY A 455 -4.85 25.49 -9.71
C GLY A 455 -3.37 25.19 -9.40
N TYR A 456 -3.03 24.88 -8.16
CA TYR A 456 -1.68 24.44 -7.78
C TYR A 456 -1.52 22.91 -7.68
N LEU A 457 -2.58 22.13 -7.87
CA LEU A 457 -2.53 20.68 -7.61
C LEU A 457 -1.59 19.91 -8.56
N GLU A 458 -1.48 20.36 -9.82
CA GLU A 458 -0.52 19.84 -10.81
C GLU A 458 0.94 19.89 -10.32
N ASN A 459 1.24 20.79 -9.38
CA ASN A 459 2.56 20.91 -8.81
C ASN A 459 2.89 19.80 -7.81
N VAL A 460 1.90 19.36 -7.03
CA VAL A 460 2.04 18.22 -6.11
C VAL A 460 2.21 16.95 -6.93
N GLU A 461 1.35 16.75 -7.94
CA GLU A 461 1.42 15.62 -8.87
C GLU A 461 2.81 15.48 -9.48
N ARG A 462 3.35 16.58 -10.04
CA ARG A 462 4.70 16.58 -10.64
C ARG A 462 5.80 16.17 -9.66
N VAL A 463 5.69 16.54 -8.38
CA VAL A 463 6.68 16.15 -7.34
C VAL A 463 6.54 14.67 -6.99
N LEU A 464 5.31 14.15 -6.90
CA LEU A 464 5.04 12.73 -6.66
C LEU A 464 5.54 11.88 -7.83
N GLU A 465 5.23 12.25 -9.07
CA GLU A 465 5.71 11.56 -10.28
C GLU A 465 7.23 11.52 -10.33
N ARG A 466 7.91 12.66 -10.11
CA ARG A 466 9.37 12.69 -10.03
C ARG A 466 9.89 11.79 -8.91
N THR A 467 9.21 11.77 -7.76
CA THR A 467 9.61 10.95 -6.62
C THR A 467 9.56 9.47 -6.97
N VAL A 468 8.52 9.03 -7.65
CA VAL A 468 8.41 7.66 -8.18
C VAL A 468 9.52 7.40 -9.20
N ASP A 469 9.63 8.22 -10.24
CA ASP A 469 10.54 8.01 -11.38
C ASP A 469 12.03 8.01 -10.98
N GLU A 470 12.42 8.86 -10.03
CA GLU A 470 13.83 9.11 -9.70
C GLU A 470 14.28 8.47 -8.38
N ARG A 471 13.35 8.02 -7.52
CA ARG A 471 13.69 7.50 -6.18
C ARG A 471 13.13 6.14 -5.83
N MET A 472 12.01 5.72 -6.42
CA MET A 472 11.49 4.38 -6.17
C MET A 472 12.36 3.36 -6.89
N ARG A 473 12.83 2.36 -6.16
CA ARG A 473 13.58 1.22 -6.70
C ARG A 473 12.65 0.15 -7.28
N ASP A 474 13.22 -0.85 -7.92
CA ASP A 474 12.48 -2.01 -8.45
C ASP A 474 11.81 -2.82 -7.33
N ASP A 475 12.38 -2.83 -6.12
CA ASP A 475 11.82 -3.44 -4.89
C ASP A 475 10.81 -2.54 -4.14
N GLY A 476 10.43 -1.39 -4.72
CA GLY A 476 9.45 -0.48 -4.11
C GLY A 476 10.02 0.54 -3.12
N ALA A 477 11.26 0.36 -2.65
CA ALA A 477 11.83 1.26 -1.65
C ALA A 477 12.24 2.62 -2.22
N PHE A 478 11.89 3.70 -1.50
CA PHE A 478 12.42 5.04 -1.79
C PHE A 478 13.81 5.30 -1.21
N VAL A 479 14.76 5.72 -2.07
CA VAL A 479 16.06 6.26 -1.63
C VAL A 479 15.94 7.65 -1.03
N TRP A 480 16.85 8.00 -0.12
CA TRP A 480 16.77 9.26 0.63
C TRP A 480 16.96 10.55 -0.20
N GLU A 481 17.80 10.55 -1.22
CA GLU A 481 18.05 11.71 -2.08
C GLU A 481 18.38 11.22 -3.49
N ASP A 482 17.97 11.98 -4.52
CA ASP A 482 18.20 11.68 -5.94
C ASP A 482 19.65 11.25 -6.22
N GLU A 483 19.80 10.34 -7.18
CA GLU A 483 21.11 9.85 -7.60
C GLU A 483 22.06 10.98 -7.99
N VAL A 484 23.19 11.06 -7.30
CA VAL A 484 24.24 12.03 -7.59
C VAL A 484 25.11 11.52 -8.74
N SER A 485 25.76 12.45 -9.44
CA SER A 485 26.58 12.14 -10.63
C SER A 485 27.51 10.92 -10.43
N SER A 486 27.72 10.16 -11.50
CA SER A 486 28.54 8.92 -11.49
C SER A 486 29.92 9.08 -10.85
N ILE A 487 30.53 10.26 -10.96
CA ILE A 487 31.80 10.61 -10.32
C ILE A 487 31.66 10.66 -8.78
N ARG A 488 30.58 11.24 -8.25
CA ARG A 488 30.30 11.28 -6.81
C ARG A 488 29.98 9.89 -6.27
N ARG A 489 29.23 9.07 -7.04
CA ARG A 489 29.01 7.65 -6.74
C ARG A 489 30.33 6.90 -6.61
N ALA A 490 31.17 6.90 -7.65
CA ALA A 490 32.46 6.20 -7.63
C ALA A 490 33.36 6.63 -6.46
N ARG A 491 33.42 7.94 -6.15
CA ARG A 491 34.20 8.46 -5.03
C ARG A 491 33.65 8.00 -3.68
N ARG A 492 32.34 7.97 -3.49
CA ARG A 492 31.71 7.57 -2.22
C ARG A 492 31.63 6.05 -2.03
N SER A 493 31.47 5.28 -3.10
CA SER A 493 31.60 3.82 -3.06
C SER A 493 33.01 3.40 -2.63
N ALA A 494 34.05 4.14 -3.04
CA ALA A 494 35.41 3.91 -2.58
C ALA A 494 35.60 4.20 -1.09
N THR A 495 34.92 5.22 -0.53
CA THR A 495 34.95 5.50 0.92
C THR A 495 34.11 4.50 1.73
N LYS A 496 32.98 4.01 1.21
CA LYS A 496 32.18 2.96 1.87
C LYS A 496 33.03 1.70 2.14
N ARG A 497 33.83 1.27 1.15
CA ARG A 497 34.77 0.14 1.30
C ARG A 497 35.87 0.35 2.35
N LEU A 498 36.07 1.59 2.80
CA LEU A 498 37.04 1.94 3.83
C LEU A 498 36.39 2.08 5.22
N GLY A 499 35.12 1.68 5.38
CA GLY A 499 34.39 1.72 6.65
C GLY A 499 33.81 3.08 7.02
N PHE A 500 33.73 4.03 6.07
CA PHE A 500 33.05 5.31 6.33
C PHE A 500 31.52 5.14 6.25
N ARG A 501 30.80 6.00 7.00
CA ARG A 501 29.33 6.10 6.99
C ARG A 501 28.77 6.03 5.56
N PRO A 502 27.74 5.21 5.31
CA PRO A 502 27.10 5.13 4.01
C PRO A 502 26.64 6.51 3.50
N PRO A 503 26.67 6.75 2.19
CA PRO A 503 26.08 7.95 1.61
C PRO A 503 24.55 7.93 1.71
N TYR A 504 23.91 9.10 1.60
CA TYR A 504 22.46 9.21 1.82
C TYR A 504 21.61 8.35 0.88
N TRP A 505 22.02 8.20 -0.39
CA TRP A 505 21.33 7.34 -1.36
C TRP A 505 21.51 5.83 -1.11
N ASP A 506 22.33 5.44 -0.14
CA ASP A 506 22.43 4.05 0.28
C ASP A 506 21.45 3.72 1.41
N PHE A 507 20.69 4.69 1.94
CA PHE A 507 19.70 4.45 2.99
C PHE A 507 18.29 4.32 2.41
N LEU A 508 17.60 3.30 2.88
CA LEU A 508 16.19 3.00 2.63
C LEU A 508 15.50 3.07 4.00
N TYR A 509 14.63 4.05 4.20
CA TYR A 509 13.91 4.21 5.47
C TYR A 509 12.48 3.75 5.30
N GLU A 510 11.94 3.11 6.33
CA GLU A 510 10.50 2.83 6.39
C GLU A 510 9.70 4.13 6.34
N CYS A 511 10.10 5.15 7.11
CA CYS A 511 9.34 6.41 7.14
C CYS A 511 9.25 7.09 5.77
N HIS A 512 10.15 6.79 4.83
CA HIS A 512 10.02 7.31 3.47
C HIS A 512 8.86 6.70 2.70
N GLN A 513 8.54 5.43 2.96
CA GLN A 513 7.39 4.76 2.35
C GLN A 513 6.11 5.38 2.92
N THR A 514 5.98 5.46 4.24
CA THR A 514 4.81 6.05 4.90
C THR A 514 4.67 7.54 4.61
N PHE A 515 5.77 8.26 4.40
CA PHE A 515 5.73 9.64 3.94
C PHE A 515 5.13 9.82 2.54
N PHE A 516 5.42 8.88 1.64
CA PHE A 516 4.83 8.87 0.31
C PHE A 516 3.33 8.55 0.37
N VAL A 517 2.92 7.53 1.14
CA VAL A 517 1.50 7.18 1.35
C VAL A 517 0.69 8.38 1.82
N ASN A 518 1.15 9.04 2.89
CA ASN A 518 0.50 10.24 3.42
C ASN A 518 0.45 11.40 2.40
N ALA A 519 1.45 11.52 1.52
CA ALA A 519 1.47 12.57 0.51
C ALA A 519 0.44 12.31 -0.61
N VAL A 520 0.31 11.06 -1.04
CA VAL A 520 -0.70 10.64 -2.02
C VAL A 520 -2.10 10.82 -1.45
N ALA A 521 -2.35 10.35 -0.23
CA ALA A 521 -3.66 10.51 0.43
C ALA A 521 -4.12 11.97 0.48
N HIS A 522 -3.22 12.90 0.83
CA HIS A 522 -3.55 14.32 0.82
C HIS A 522 -3.68 14.92 -0.59
N TYR A 523 -2.93 14.43 -1.57
CA TYR A 523 -3.07 14.83 -2.97
C TYR A 523 -4.45 14.42 -3.53
N GLU A 524 -4.88 13.19 -3.24
CA GLU A 524 -6.19 12.65 -3.65
C GLU A 524 -7.34 13.39 -2.96
N ALA A 525 -7.25 13.61 -1.64
CA ALA A 525 -8.23 14.39 -0.88
C ALA A 525 -8.36 15.84 -1.41
N ALA A 526 -7.28 16.41 -1.95
CA ALA A 526 -7.29 17.73 -2.60
C ALA A 526 -7.88 17.72 -4.03
N GLY A 527 -8.30 16.57 -4.55
CA GLY A 527 -8.90 16.37 -5.87
C GLY A 527 -7.92 15.89 -6.95
N GLY A 528 -6.85 15.17 -6.55
CA GLY A 528 -5.86 14.60 -7.46
C GLY A 528 -6.48 13.56 -8.39
N GLU A 529 -6.03 13.50 -9.65
CA GLU A 529 -6.56 12.57 -10.66
C GLU A 529 -5.57 11.45 -11.03
N ARG A 530 -4.28 11.61 -10.71
CA ARG A 530 -3.25 10.60 -10.98
C ARG A 530 -3.32 9.50 -9.93
N ASP A 531 -3.66 8.30 -10.39
CA ASP A 531 -3.65 7.05 -9.60
C ASP A 531 -2.22 6.62 -9.20
N PHE A 532 -1.93 6.50 -7.90
CA PHE A 532 -0.65 6.01 -7.39
C PHE A 532 -0.76 4.65 -6.68
N ASP A 533 -1.87 3.92 -6.82
CA ASP A 533 -2.18 2.71 -6.04
C ASP A 533 -1.10 1.64 -6.18
N ARG A 534 -0.58 1.46 -7.40
CA ARG A 534 0.52 0.54 -7.67
C ARG A 534 1.80 0.94 -6.91
N GLU A 535 2.11 2.23 -6.90
CA GLU A 535 3.27 2.76 -6.19
C GLU A 535 3.10 2.66 -4.68
N LEU A 536 1.89 2.90 -4.16
CA LEU A 536 1.53 2.69 -2.75
C LEU A 536 1.74 1.23 -2.34
N SER A 537 1.19 0.30 -3.12
CA SER A 537 1.31 -1.15 -2.88
C SER A 537 2.77 -1.58 -2.77
N ARG A 538 3.61 -1.13 -3.71
CA ARG A 538 5.04 -1.48 -3.72
C ARG A 538 5.79 -0.87 -2.54
N ALA A 539 5.45 0.35 -2.15
CA ALA A 539 6.07 1.01 -1.01
C ALA A 539 5.72 0.29 0.31
N MET A 540 4.47 -0.18 0.46
CA MET A 540 4.02 -0.92 1.63
C MET A 540 4.51 -2.38 1.63
N ALA A 541 4.47 -3.07 0.49
CA ALA A 541 5.01 -4.42 0.34
C ALA A 541 6.49 -4.50 0.71
N TRP A 542 7.27 -3.44 0.46
CA TRP A 542 8.65 -3.35 0.93
C TRP A 542 8.76 -3.39 2.46
N ILE A 543 7.79 -2.85 3.20
CA ILE A 543 7.78 -2.96 4.67
C ILE A 543 7.44 -4.40 5.11
N TYR A 544 6.48 -5.04 4.45
CA TYR A 544 5.85 -6.29 4.91
C TYR A 544 6.34 -7.58 4.21
N GLY A 545 7.51 -7.55 3.58
CA GLY A 545 8.11 -8.79 3.06
C GLY A 545 9.04 -8.66 1.87
N ASP A 546 8.87 -7.62 1.04
CA ASP A 546 9.68 -7.46 -0.18
C ASP A 546 11.04 -6.79 0.10
N SER A 547 11.30 -6.40 1.35
CA SER A 547 12.64 -6.00 1.75
C SER A 547 13.60 -7.17 1.64
N SER A 548 14.89 -6.85 1.47
CA SER A 548 15.97 -7.85 1.50
C SER A 548 16.13 -8.56 2.85
N ARG A 549 15.44 -8.10 3.90
CA ARG A 549 15.37 -8.70 5.22
C ARG A 549 13.99 -9.29 5.55
N GLY A 550 13.09 -9.40 4.57
CA GLY A 550 11.72 -9.86 4.79
C GLY A 550 10.86 -8.77 5.43
N ASP A 551 9.95 -9.18 6.31
CA ASP A 551 9.05 -8.29 7.03
C ASP A 551 9.81 -7.47 8.08
N LEU A 552 9.74 -6.13 7.96
CA LEU A 552 10.43 -5.21 8.85
C LEU A 552 9.73 -5.03 10.20
N VAL A 553 8.43 -5.29 10.29
CA VAL A 553 7.66 -5.32 11.55
C VAL A 553 8.06 -6.54 12.36
N GLU A 554 8.09 -7.72 11.75
CA GLU A 554 8.60 -8.94 12.39
C GLU A 554 10.05 -8.76 12.83
N LEU A 555 10.90 -8.20 11.96
CA LEU A 555 12.32 -7.97 12.25
C LEU A 555 12.55 -7.10 13.49
N SER A 556 11.70 -6.12 13.78
CA SER A 556 11.92 -5.23 14.92
C SER A 556 11.47 -5.82 16.25
N GLU A 557 10.50 -6.75 16.22
CA GLU A 557 9.79 -7.30 17.37
C GLU A 557 9.06 -6.25 18.24
N LEU A 558 8.88 -5.01 17.72
CA LEU A 558 8.22 -3.92 18.44
C LEU A 558 6.71 -3.78 18.14
N GLY A 559 6.22 -4.45 17.09
CA GLY A 559 4.90 -4.15 16.49
C GLY A 559 4.92 -2.94 15.56
N VAL A 560 6.11 -2.42 15.24
CA VAL A 560 6.32 -1.34 14.26
C VAL A 560 7.54 -1.66 13.42
N PRO A 561 7.63 -1.22 12.16
CA PRO A 561 8.71 -1.63 11.28
C PRO A 561 10.09 -1.12 11.72
N MET A 562 11.12 -1.92 11.45
CA MET A 562 12.52 -1.53 11.58
C MET A 562 12.78 -0.23 10.79
N ARG A 563 13.55 0.69 11.39
CA ARG A 563 13.68 2.06 10.88
C ARG A 563 14.23 2.13 9.45
N PHE A 564 15.31 1.39 9.18
CA PHE A 564 16.03 1.52 7.94
C PHE A 564 16.75 0.23 7.57
N LEU A 565 17.05 0.13 6.28
CA LEU A 565 18.09 -0.72 5.74
C LEU A 565 19.05 0.14 4.92
N THR A 566 20.27 -0.34 4.73
CA THR A 566 21.05 0.15 3.59
C THR A 566 20.76 -0.68 2.34
N VAL A 567 21.15 -0.19 1.17
CA VAL A 567 21.07 -0.95 -0.10
C VAL A 567 21.92 -2.24 -0.12
N ASP A 568 22.80 -2.42 0.89
CA ASP A 568 23.55 -3.66 1.14
C ASP A 568 23.07 -4.35 2.44
N ASP A 569 21.83 -4.11 2.84
CA ASP A 569 21.08 -4.82 3.89
C ASP A 569 21.64 -4.68 5.31
N ARG A 570 22.44 -3.63 5.53
CA ARG A 570 22.98 -3.24 6.83
C ARG A 570 21.98 -2.51 7.70
N LEU A 571 22.06 -2.82 9.00
CA LEU A 571 21.33 -2.22 10.12
C LEU A 571 22.27 -1.54 11.13
N ASP A 572 23.58 -1.72 10.98
CA ASP A 572 24.63 -1.30 11.90
C ASP A 572 25.26 0.03 11.46
N VAL A 573 24.52 1.13 11.64
CA VAL A 573 25.03 2.48 11.36
C VAL A 573 24.87 3.34 12.59
N ASP A 574 26.00 3.64 13.27
CA ASP A 574 26.06 4.27 14.60
C ASP A 574 25.09 5.43 14.85
N ASP A 575 24.85 6.32 13.87
CA ASP A 575 23.97 7.49 14.02
C ASP A 575 22.50 7.24 13.62
N GLN A 576 22.15 6.01 13.28
CA GLN A 576 20.82 5.59 12.81
C GLN A 576 20.24 4.41 13.59
N MET A 577 20.96 3.84 14.56
CA MET A 577 20.53 2.69 15.36
C MET A 577 19.52 3.06 16.45
N TYR A 578 18.35 3.55 16.02
CA TYR A 578 17.22 3.88 16.90
C TYR A 578 15.90 3.84 16.14
N LYS A 579 14.75 3.65 16.81
CA LYS A 579 13.40 3.92 16.28
C LYS A 579 12.83 5.13 17.03
N GLY A 580 12.35 6.14 16.31
CA GLY A 580 11.81 7.37 16.88
C GLY A 580 10.28 7.42 16.81
N SER A 581 9.65 8.11 17.76
CA SER A 581 8.19 8.27 17.80
C SER A 581 7.63 9.04 16.59
N TYR A 582 8.45 9.83 15.89
CA TYR A 582 8.01 10.48 14.65
C TYR A 582 7.79 9.50 13.48
N GLU A 583 8.59 8.43 13.41
CA GLU A 583 8.38 7.37 12.41
C GLU A 583 7.06 6.67 12.70
N ILE A 584 6.78 6.37 13.97
CA ILE A 584 5.51 5.77 14.39
C ILE A 584 4.34 6.69 14.08
N GLY A 585 4.44 7.99 14.37
CA GLY A 585 3.40 8.95 14.02
C GLY A 585 3.07 8.97 12.52
N SER A 586 4.08 8.95 11.66
CA SER A 586 3.89 8.85 10.20
C SER A 586 3.25 7.53 9.78
N TYR A 587 3.67 6.43 10.41
CA TYR A 587 3.14 5.09 10.14
C TYR A 587 1.66 4.97 10.52
N LEU A 588 1.28 5.47 11.70
CA LEU A 588 -0.12 5.57 12.13
C LEU A 588 -0.98 6.35 11.14
N MET A 589 -0.48 7.50 10.65
CA MET A 589 -1.17 8.27 9.63
C MET A 589 -1.33 7.47 8.33
N ALA A 590 -0.28 6.80 7.87
CA ALA A 590 -0.31 6.05 6.62
C ALA A 590 -1.32 4.90 6.67
N LEU A 591 -1.31 4.12 7.76
CA LEU A 591 -2.27 3.04 7.97
C LEU A 591 -3.70 3.55 8.11
N THR A 592 -3.90 4.65 8.84
CA THR A 592 -5.22 5.29 8.97
C THR A 592 -5.75 5.75 7.61
N ASN A 593 -4.88 6.31 6.75
CA ASN A 593 -5.25 6.75 5.41
C ASN A 593 -5.56 5.58 4.47
N LEU A 594 -4.79 4.49 4.53
CA LEU A 594 -5.04 3.29 3.72
C LEU A 594 -6.34 2.58 4.09
N LEU A 595 -6.71 2.60 5.37
CA LEU A 595 -7.94 2.01 5.89
C LEU A 595 -9.14 2.95 5.82
N ALA A 596 -8.97 4.20 5.40
CA ALA A 596 -10.06 5.14 5.24
C ALA A 596 -10.87 4.76 3.98
N GLU A 597 -12.17 4.54 4.13
CA GLU A 597 -13.06 4.34 2.97
C GLU A 597 -13.03 5.60 2.06
N PRO A 598 -12.93 5.43 0.73
CA PRO A 598 -12.95 6.55 -0.24
C PRO A 598 -14.21 7.44 -0.20
#